data_AF-A0A956QVT3-F1
#
_entry.id   AF-A0A956QVT3-F1
#
_cell.length_a   1.000
_cell.length_b   1.000
_cell.length_c   1.000
_cell.angle_alpha   90.00
_cell.angle_beta   90.00
_cell.angle_gamma   90.00
#
_symmetry.space_group_name_H-M   'P 1'
#
loop_
_entity.id
_entity.type
_entity.pdbx_description
1 polymer ?
#
loop_
_entity_poly.entity_id
_entity_poly.type
_entity_poly.pdbx_seq_one_letter_code
_entity_poly.pdbx_strand_id
1 'polypeptide(L)'
;MTLKLYLKDVLVVTITHITTFDTFEKSSRIALTPAAEKFKPVFSNLTDEKSLTSGAPLPFDESFLDEWFLVDENCARKEIGGPGIYE
;
A
#
# COMPACT_ATOMS: atom_id res chain seq x y z
N MET A 1 -14.55 -4.14 9.38
CA MET A 1 -13.37 -3.28 9.41
C MET A 1 -12.94 -2.89 8.01
N THR A 2 -12.82 -1.59 7.79
CA THR A 2 -12.32 -0.98 6.54
C THR A 2 -11.06 -0.20 6.87
N LEU A 3 -10.01 -0.36 6.05
CA LEU A 3 -8.80 0.46 6.10
C LEU A 3 -8.67 1.21 4.79
N LYS A 4 -8.23 2.46 4.85
CA LYS A 4 -7.95 3.28 3.67
C LYS A 4 -6.47 3.64 3.67
N LEU A 5 -5.79 3.36 2.57
CA LEU A 5 -4.38 3.72 2.37
C LEU A 5 -4.31 5.02 1.58
N TYR A 6 -3.54 5.95 2.12
CA TYR A 6 -3.26 7.24 1.53
C TYR A 6 -1.76 7.44 1.31
N LEU A 7 -1.46 8.20 0.27
CA LEU A 7 -0.19 8.87 0.08
C LEU A 7 -0.49 10.36 0.12
N LYS A 8 0.01 11.09 1.12
CA LYS A 8 -0.31 12.51 1.32
C LYS A 8 -1.83 12.74 1.35
N ASP A 9 -2.40 13.51 0.43
CA ASP A 9 -3.84 13.77 0.32
C ASP A 9 -4.59 12.81 -0.61
N VAL A 10 -3.90 11.85 -1.23
CA VAL A 10 -4.48 10.96 -2.26
C VAL A 10 -4.91 9.63 -1.65
N LEU A 11 -6.19 9.28 -1.80
CA LEU A 11 -6.70 7.93 -1.48
C LEU A 11 -6.25 6.94 -2.56
N VAL A 12 -5.40 6.00 -2.17
CA VAL A 12 -4.79 5.03 -3.09
C VAL A 12 -5.52 3.69 -3.06
N VAL A 13 -5.79 3.15 -1.87
CA VAL A 13 -6.43 1.83 -1.73
C VAL A 13 -7.52 1.89 -0.68
N THR A 14 -8.66 1.27 -0.97
CA THR A 14 -9.66 0.95 0.04
C THR A 14 -9.62 -0.54 0.31
N ILE A 15 -9.23 -0.92 1.51
CA ILE A 15 -9.16 -2.30 1.99
C ILE A 15 -10.49 -2.59 2.71
N THR A 16 -11.34 -3.38 2.07
CA THR A 16 -12.60 -3.86 2.63
C THR A 16 -12.47 -5.32 3.03
N HIS A 17 -13.19 -5.75 4.07
CA HIS A 17 -13.16 -7.15 4.52
C HIS A 17 -11.74 -7.67 4.82
N ILE A 18 -11.16 -7.20 5.92
CA ILE A 18 -9.95 -7.80 6.48
C ILE A 18 -10.40 -9.05 7.24
N THR A 19 -10.24 -10.21 6.64
CA THR A 19 -10.53 -11.49 7.28
C THR A 19 -9.20 -12.08 7.75
N THR A 20 -8.97 -12.02 9.06
CA THR A 20 -7.89 -12.77 9.71
C THR A 20 -8.43 -14.16 9.99
N PHE A 21 -8.28 -15.09 9.04
CA PHE A 21 -8.46 -16.50 9.32
C PHE A 21 -7.10 -17.02 9.82
N ASP A 22 -7.06 -17.37 11.11
CA ASP A 22 -6.01 -18.13 11.79
C ASP A 22 -4.56 -18.04 11.25
N THR A 23 -3.69 -17.39 12.03
CA THR A 23 -2.20 -17.37 12.02
C THR A 23 -1.38 -17.32 10.71
N PHE A 24 -1.94 -17.59 9.54
CA PHE A 24 -1.23 -17.72 8.26
C PHE A 24 -1.98 -17.15 7.06
N GLU A 25 -3.30 -16.95 7.08
CA GLU A 25 -4.04 -16.43 5.92
C GLU A 25 -4.84 -15.14 6.24
N LYS A 26 -4.24 -13.99 5.89
CA LYS A 26 -4.96 -12.71 5.82
C LYS A 26 -5.54 -12.52 4.43
N SER A 27 -6.81 -12.88 4.24
CA SER A 27 -7.53 -12.52 3.02
C SER A 27 -8.14 -11.13 3.19
N SER A 28 -7.70 -10.17 2.37
CA SER A 28 -8.23 -8.81 2.34
C SER A 28 -8.74 -8.48 0.95
N ARG A 29 -9.96 -7.93 0.84
CA ARG A 29 -10.44 -7.41 -0.45
C ARG A 29 -9.96 -5.97 -0.62
N ILE A 30 -8.92 -5.79 -1.41
CA ILE A 30 -8.43 -4.47 -1.78
C ILE A 30 -9.16 -3.95 -3.03
N ALA A 31 -9.61 -2.71 -2.98
CA ALA A 31 -10.09 -1.96 -4.12
C ALA A 31 -9.12 -0.81 -4.38
N LEU A 32 -8.39 -0.92 -5.48
CA LEU A 32 -7.51 0.15 -5.97
C LEU A 32 -8.37 1.29 -6.52
N THR A 33 -8.07 2.53 -6.14
CA THR A 33 -8.73 3.70 -6.75
C THR A 33 -8.15 3.98 -8.13
N PRO A 34 -8.80 4.80 -8.98
CA PRO A 34 -8.19 5.24 -10.23
C PRO A 34 -6.84 5.95 -10.05
N ALA A 35 -6.64 6.62 -8.90
CA ALA A 35 -5.36 7.23 -8.57
C ALA A 35 -4.26 6.19 -8.30
N ALA A 36 -4.63 4.99 -7.85
CA ALA A 36 -3.72 3.87 -7.60
C ALA A 36 -2.91 3.42 -8.81
N GLU A 37 -3.40 3.69 -10.03
CA GLU A 37 -2.70 3.29 -11.26
C GLU A 37 -1.30 3.87 -11.35
N LYS A 38 -1.11 5.10 -10.86
CA LYS A 38 0.20 5.77 -10.82
C LYS A 38 1.15 5.16 -9.78
N PHE A 39 0.61 4.43 -8.80
CA PHE A 39 1.35 3.82 -7.71
C PHE A 39 1.57 2.32 -7.89
N LYS A 40 1.03 1.71 -8.96
CA LYS A 40 1.32 0.32 -9.34
C LYS A 40 2.83 0.01 -9.36
N PRO A 41 3.69 0.86 -9.95
CA PRO A 41 5.15 0.63 -9.93
C PRO A 41 5.74 0.63 -8.51
N VAL A 42 5.19 1.44 -7.61
CA VAL A 42 5.62 1.52 -6.20
C VAL A 42 5.33 0.21 -5.49
N PHE A 43 4.10 -0.31 -5.61
CA PHE A 43 3.73 -1.58 -5.00
C PHE A 43 4.60 -2.72 -5.49
N SER A 44 4.80 -2.83 -6.81
CA SER A 44 5.60 -3.90 -7.40
C SER A 44 7.06 -3.83 -6.97
N ASN A 45 7.65 -2.62 -6.91
CA ASN A 45 9.04 -2.43 -6.52
C ASN A 45 9.27 -2.69 -5.03
N LEU A 46 8.36 -2.24 -4.15
CA LEU A 46 8.45 -2.49 -2.71
C LEU A 46 8.22 -3.96 -2.34
N THR A 47 7.59 -4.72 -3.22
CA THR A 47 7.34 -6.16 -3.03
C THR A 47 8.47 -7.01 -3.64
N ASP A 48 9.23 -6.48 -4.60
CA ASP A 48 10.37 -7.17 -5.22
C ASP A 48 11.69 -6.86 -4.51
N GLU A 49 12.15 -7.79 -3.67
CA GLU A 49 13.43 -7.69 -2.95
C GLU A 49 14.64 -7.48 -3.88
N LYS A 50 14.59 -7.96 -5.12
CA LYS A 50 15.68 -7.73 -6.09
C LYS A 50 15.71 -6.28 -6.55
N SER A 51 14.56 -5.67 -6.76
CA SER A 51 14.47 -4.26 -7.13
C SER A 51 15.03 -3.34 -6.03
N LEU A 52 14.81 -3.68 -4.75
CA LEU A 52 15.34 -2.92 -3.61
C LEU A 52 16.87 -3.02 -3.46
N THR A 53 17.48 -4.10 -3.94
CA THR A 53 18.92 -4.37 -3.74
C THR A 53 19.78 -4.12 -4.98
N SER A 54 19.17 -3.97 -6.16
CA SER A 54 19.87 -3.85 -7.45
C SER A 54 20.55 -2.49 -7.68
N GLY A 55 20.23 -1.46 -6.89
CA GLY A 55 20.72 -0.09 -7.12
C GLY A 55 20.26 0.49 -8.47
N ALA A 56 19.27 -0.15 -9.10
CA ALA A 56 18.65 0.29 -10.34
C ALA A 56 17.83 1.57 -10.09
N PRO A 57 17.69 2.45 -11.08
CA PRO A 57 16.83 3.62 -10.95
C PRO A 57 15.39 3.18 -10.67
N LEU A 58 14.72 3.90 -9.78
CA LEU A 58 13.33 3.62 -9.43
C LEU A 58 12.44 3.82 -10.66
N PRO A 59 11.45 2.94 -10.91
CA PRO A 59 10.52 3.08 -12.03
C PRO A 59 9.43 4.14 -11.78
N PHE A 60 9.57 4.94 -10.71
CA PHE A 60 8.65 5.98 -10.26
C PHE A 60 9.41 7.11 -9.58
N ASP A 61 8.70 8.20 -9.33
CA ASP A 61 9.22 9.37 -8.61
C ASP A 61 9.44 9.04 -7.13
N GLU A 62 10.63 9.37 -6.59
CA GLU A 62 10.99 9.14 -5.19
C GLU A 62 10.00 9.75 -4.20
N SER A 63 9.32 10.84 -4.58
CA SER A 63 8.27 11.46 -3.77
C SER A 63 7.07 10.55 -3.49
N PHE A 64 6.94 9.42 -4.20
CA PHE A 64 5.93 8.40 -3.95
C PHE A 64 6.32 7.44 -2.82
N LEU A 65 7.50 7.57 -2.22
CA LEU A 65 7.90 6.83 -1.03
C LEU A 65 7.57 7.59 0.28
N ASP A 66 7.26 8.88 0.17
CA ASP A 66 7.06 9.75 1.33
C ASP A 66 5.61 9.84 1.79
N GLU A 67 5.39 9.80 3.11
CA GLU A 67 4.10 10.10 3.76
C GLU A 67 2.95 9.12 3.44
N TRP A 68 3.26 7.82 3.48
CA TRP A 68 2.22 6.79 3.48
C TRP A 68 1.55 6.67 4.84
N PHE A 69 0.22 6.59 4.84
CA PHE A 69 -0.53 6.33 6.06
C PHE A 69 -1.84 5.57 5.80
N LEU A 70 -2.25 4.82 6.80
CA LEU A 70 -3.53 4.13 6.86
C LEU A 70 -4.49 4.92 7.74
N VAL A 71 -5.76 4.95 7.34
CA VAL A 71 -6.87 5.48 8.15
C VAL A 71 -7.88 4.35 8.36
N ASP A 72 -8.21 4.07 9.61
CA ASP A 72 -9.24 3.08 9.96
C ASP A 72 -10.66 3.67 9.96
N GLU A 73 -11.64 2.83 10.28
CA GLU A 73 -13.05 3.22 10.35
C GLU A 73 -13.36 4.22 11.48
N ASN A 74 -12.48 4.35 12.47
CA ASN A 74 -12.58 5.31 13.56
C ASN A 74 -11.83 6.62 13.27
N CYS A 75 -11.37 6.80 12.03
CA CYS A 75 -10.51 7.91 11.60
C CYS A 75 -9.14 7.95 12.30
N ALA A 76 -8.68 6.83 12.87
CA ALA A 76 -7.34 6.74 13.45
C ALA A 76 -6.31 6.63 12.32
N ARG A 77 -5.35 7.56 12.30
CA ARG A 77 -4.23 7.59 11.35
C ARG A 77 -3.06 6.78 11.88
N LYS A 78 -2.48 5.93 11.02
CA LYS A 78 -1.26 5.18 11.28
C LYS A 78 -0.27 5.37 10.13
N GLU A 79 0.88 5.95 10.41
CA GLU A 79 1.95 6.12 9.42
C GLU A 79 2.65 4.78 9.14
N ILE A 80 3.02 4.55 7.89
CA ILE A 80 3.73 3.36 7.44
C ILE A 80 4.90 3.74 6.54
N GLY A 81 5.94 2.92 6.48
CA GLY A 81 7.11 3.17 5.64
C GLY A 81 6.89 2.88 4.14
N GLY A 82 5.77 2.25 3.79
CA GLY A 82 5.43 1.95 2.39
C GLY A 82 4.42 0.81 2.27
N PRO A 83 3.66 0.77 1.17
CA PRO A 83 2.71 -0.29 0.89
C PRO A 83 3.33 -1.42 0.06
N GLY A 84 3.34 -2.63 0.60
CA GLY A 84 3.55 -3.87 -0.16
C GLY A 84 2.22 -4.57 -0.41
N ILE A 85 1.99 -5.05 -1.63
CA ILE A 85 0.84 -5.93 -1.95
C ILE A 85 1.43 -7.32 -2.15
N TYR A 86 1.19 -8.20 -1.18
CA TYR A 86 1.58 -9.60 -1.24
C TYR A 86 0.38 -10.42 -1.71
N GLU A 87 0.51 -11.09 -2.85
CA GLU A 87 -0.46 -12.08 -3.34
C GLU A 87 -0.22 -13.46 -2.72
#